data_AF-A0A6I1YS89-F1
#
_entry.id   AF-A0A6I1YS89-F1
#
_cell.length_a   1.000
_cell.length_b   1.000
_cell.length_c   1.000
_cell.angle_alpha   90.00
_cell.angle_beta   90.00
_cell.angle_gamma   90.00
#
_symmetry.space_group_name_H-M   'P 1'
#
loop_
_entity.id
_entity.type
_entity.pdbx_description
1 polymer ?
#
loop_
_entity_poly.entity_id
_entity_poly.type
_entity_poly.pdbx_seq_one_letter_code
_entity_poly.pdbx_strand_id
1 'polypeptide(L)'
;MEHVKENGRAYPAVVWTSLGGAGVFEALTVLETQDKTVRAASPWQDDPYDVVVSLAQFAVPMLALVIALRLLVWRVPGGADRVQQTVRAAGAMVTLVGLTVGSEWAAVIAGAPASPSGTWASVLIGGLVVNSVLTVVAAVSLGRCRRRRRLAHGPRSDWLGDAVFLCRRIPVLRRWAGPDAAVWVRQRAMTVFVTLSTLAAAALTGAQAIGERWTDPLLIAWFLVVVATSDLAFCVISNAVAGFIARPPRTRPRRIAEASAVAGCVAVSVATAFRDALWPVFGTGSLSVPALAALTLGAGLVTSLVTAALLLACSPYEAARLRRRFGAAATHLRRPGTHR
;
A
#
# COMPACT_ATOMS: atom_id res chain seq x y z
N MET A 1 -0.06 -32.29 19.80
CA MET A 1 -1.18 -32.00 18.87
C MET A 1 -2.05 -30.81 19.32
N GLU A 2 -2.14 -30.50 20.62
CA GLU A 2 -2.90 -29.35 21.15
C GLU A 2 -2.37 -27.97 20.77
N HIS A 3 -1.05 -27.78 20.72
CA HIS A 3 -0.44 -26.50 20.29
C HIS A 3 -0.78 -26.06 18.86
N VAL A 4 -1.20 -26.98 17.98
CA VAL A 4 -1.60 -26.64 16.60
C VAL A 4 -3.03 -26.10 16.54
N LYS A 5 -3.93 -26.58 17.42
CA LYS A 5 -5.33 -26.12 17.50
C LYS A 5 -5.45 -24.72 18.12
N GLU A 6 -4.68 -24.43 19.15
CA GLU A 6 -4.67 -23.12 19.82
C GLU A 6 -4.19 -21.99 18.89
N ASN A 7 -3.11 -22.25 18.15
CA ASN A 7 -2.58 -21.30 17.17
C ASN A 7 -3.58 -21.05 16.04
N GLY A 8 -4.39 -22.04 15.64
CA GLY A 8 -5.40 -21.90 14.59
C GLY A 8 -6.53 -20.90 14.90
N ARG A 9 -6.88 -20.69 16.18
CA ARG A 9 -7.93 -19.73 16.61
C ARG A 9 -7.41 -18.30 16.79
N ALA A 10 -6.13 -18.13 17.14
CA ALA A 10 -5.54 -16.80 17.32
C ALA A 10 -5.49 -16.00 15.99
N TYR A 11 -5.23 -16.65 14.86
CA TYR A 11 -5.14 -15.97 13.56
C TYR A 11 -6.43 -15.35 13.04
N PRO A 12 -7.59 -16.06 13.02
CA PRO A 12 -8.84 -15.44 12.61
C PRO A 12 -9.23 -14.31 13.56
N ALA A 13 -8.99 -14.44 14.87
CA ALA A 13 -9.26 -13.37 15.82
C ALA A 13 -8.46 -12.09 15.48
N VAL A 14 -7.14 -12.19 15.22
CA VAL A 14 -6.32 -11.02 14.84
C VAL A 14 -6.77 -10.39 13.54
N VAL A 15 -7.17 -11.20 12.55
CA VAL A 15 -7.70 -10.68 11.27
C VAL A 15 -9.05 -9.98 11.49
N TRP A 16 -9.95 -10.56 12.28
CA TRP A 16 -11.24 -9.95 12.62
C TRP A 16 -11.08 -8.66 13.43
N THR A 17 -10.15 -8.61 14.39
CA THR A 17 -9.83 -7.38 15.12
C THR A 17 -9.30 -6.30 14.16
N SER A 18 -8.45 -6.69 13.20
CA SER A 18 -7.95 -5.76 12.18
C SER A 18 -9.07 -5.24 11.28
N LEU A 19 -10.00 -6.10 10.86
CA LEU A 19 -11.18 -5.72 10.08
C LEU A 19 -12.15 -4.84 10.87
N GLY A 20 -12.38 -5.16 12.15
CA GLY A 20 -13.20 -4.34 13.04
C GLY A 20 -12.62 -2.94 13.23
N GLY A 21 -11.30 -2.86 13.49
CA GLY A 21 -10.59 -1.58 13.57
C GLY A 21 -10.66 -0.79 12.26
N ALA A 22 -10.48 -1.45 11.11
CA ALA A 22 -10.64 -0.82 9.81
C ALA A 22 -12.08 -0.32 9.56
N GLY A 23 -13.10 -1.04 10.04
CA GLY A 23 -14.50 -0.61 9.95
C GLY A 23 -14.80 0.63 10.79
N VAL A 24 -14.24 0.71 12.01
CA VAL A 24 -14.36 1.91 12.86
C VAL A 24 -13.64 3.09 12.22
N PHE A 25 -12.42 2.85 11.71
CA PHE A 25 -11.67 3.85 10.94
C PHE A 25 -12.50 4.38 9.77
N GLU A 26 -13.00 3.50 8.91
CA GLU A 26 -13.77 3.89 7.72
C GLU A 26 -15.04 4.67 8.08
N ALA A 27 -15.77 4.24 9.10
CA ALA A 27 -16.97 4.96 9.55
C ALA A 27 -16.66 6.40 10.00
N LEU A 28 -15.55 6.59 10.72
CA LEU A 28 -15.09 7.91 11.15
C LEU A 28 -14.61 8.75 9.96
N THR A 29 -13.82 8.17 9.06
CA THR A 29 -13.33 8.86 7.84
C THR A 29 -14.48 9.28 6.93
N VAL A 30 -15.49 8.43 6.73
CA VAL A 30 -16.67 8.77 5.94
C VAL A 30 -17.47 9.88 6.62
N LEU A 31 -17.69 9.80 7.93
CA LEU A 31 -18.36 10.86 8.68
C LEU A 31 -17.63 12.20 8.53
N GLU A 32 -16.30 12.19 8.68
CA GLU A 32 -15.49 13.40 8.56
C GLU A 32 -15.49 13.97 7.14
N THR A 33 -15.34 13.13 6.11
CA THR A 33 -15.15 13.61 4.73
C THR A 33 -16.45 13.93 4.01
N GLN A 34 -17.56 13.26 4.35
CA GLN A 34 -18.83 13.42 3.64
C GLN A 34 -19.75 14.45 4.30
N ASP A 35 -19.65 14.66 5.62
CA ASP A 35 -20.42 15.69 6.30
C ASP A 35 -19.61 17.00 6.36
N LYS A 36 -20.02 17.99 5.58
CA LYS A 36 -19.37 19.30 5.52
C LYS A 36 -19.30 20.00 6.89
N THR A 37 -20.27 19.77 7.77
CA THR A 37 -20.29 20.37 9.11
C THR A 37 -19.26 19.73 10.02
N VAL A 38 -19.06 18.42 9.88
CA VAL A 38 -18.02 17.68 10.62
C VAL A 38 -16.65 18.02 10.05
N ARG A 39 -16.51 18.06 8.72
CA ARG A 39 -15.25 18.45 8.05
C ARG A 39 -14.78 19.82 8.49
N ALA A 40 -15.69 20.80 8.54
CA ALA A 40 -15.42 22.17 8.98
C ALA A 40 -14.94 22.26 10.45
N ALA A 41 -15.25 21.25 11.26
CA ALA A 41 -14.82 21.15 12.64
C ALA A 41 -13.56 20.28 12.83
N SER A 42 -13.01 19.72 11.74
CA SER A 42 -11.86 18.81 11.81
C SER A 42 -10.58 19.57 12.15
N PRO A 43 -9.85 19.18 13.21
CA PRO A 43 -8.57 19.80 13.56
C PRO A 43 -7.47 19.60 12.50
N TRP A 44 -7.67 18.73 11.53
CA TRP A 44 -6.72 18.42 10.47
C TRP A 44 -7.34 18.70 9.08
N GLN A 45 -8.26 19.67 9.01
CA GLN A 45 -8.86 20.04 7.73
C GLN A 45 -7.84 20.60 6.73
N ASP A 46 -6.97 21.50 7.19
CA ASP A 46 -6.01 22.21 6.35
C ASP A 46 -4.60 21.59 6.41
N ASP A 47 -4.53 20.32 6.77
CA ASP A 47 -3.30 19.58 6.99
C ASP A 47 -2.66 19.11 5.66
N PRO A 48 -1.33 19.27 5.45
CA PRO A 48 -0.61 18.65 4.33
C PRO A 48 -0.83 17.14 4.17
N TYR A 49 -1.22 16.41 5.21
CA TYR A 49 -1.43 14.96 5.18
C TYR A 49 -2.80 14.51 4.61
N ASP A 50 -3.65 15.41 4.10
CA ASP A 50 -4.93 15.06 3.45
C ASP A 50 -4.76 14.03 2.31
N VAL A 51 -3.59 14.01 1.67
CA VAL A 51 -3.21 13.00 0.66
C VAL A 51 -3.17 11.58 1.25
N VAL A 52 -2.71 11.44 2.50
CA VAL A 52 -2.62 10.16 3.22
C VAL A 52 -4.02 9.68 3.61
N VAL A 53 -4.86 10.59 4.09
CA VAL A 53 -6.27 10.31 4.43
C VAL A 53 -7.02 9.87 3.18
N SER A 54 -6.90 10.61 2.09
CA SER A 54 -7.52 10.30 0.79
C SER A 54 -7.11 8.93 0.25
N LEU A 55 -5.81 8.60 0.33
CA LEU A 55 -5.34 7.27 -0.07
C LEU A 55 -5.93 6.17 0.83
N ALA A 56 -5.96 6.38 2.15
CA ALA A 56 -6.46 5.40 3.10
C ALA A 56 -7.96 5.16 2.95
N GLN A 57 -8.75 6.21 2.70
CA GLN A 57 -10.19 6.13 2.46
C GLN A 57 -10.56 5.21 1.29
N PHE A 58 -9.68 5.06 0.30
CA PHE A 58 -9.88 4.10 -0.78
C PHE A 58 -9.19 2.75 -0.51
N ALA A 59 -7.93 2.78 -0.05
CA ALA A 59 -7.09 1.60 0.09
C ALA A 59 -7.53 0.67 1.23
N VAL A 60 -7.96 1.22 2.37
CA VAL A 60 -8.40 0.45 3.54
C VAL A 60 -9.64 -0.40 3.24
N PRO A 61 -10.76 0.15 2.71
CA PRO A 61 -11.93 -0.67 2.37
C PRO A 61 -11.62 -1.69 1.27
N MET A 62 -10.76 -1.35 0.30
CA MET A 62 -10.31 -2.31 -0.71
C MET A 62 -9.56 -3.50 -0.08
N LEU A 63 -8.62 -3.24 0.83
CA LEU A 63 -7.90 -4.31 1.56
C LEU A 63 -8.85 -5.11 2.44
N ALA A 64 -9.75 -4.46 3.16
CA ALA A 64 -10.75 -5.11 4.01
C ALA A 64 -11.63 -6.05 3.18
N LEU A 65 -12.10 -5.61 2.01
CA LEU A 65 -12.88 -6.44 1.09
C LEU A 65 -12.09 -7.64 0.60
N VAL A 66 -10.85 -7.43 0.15
CA VAL A 66 -9.99 -8.53 -0.32
C VAL A 66 -9.75 -9.54 0.79
N ILE A 67 -9.44 -9.09 2.01
CA ILE A 67 -9.30 -9.92 3.21
C ILE A 67 -10.58 -10.71 3.50
N ALA A 68 -11.74 -10.04 3.49
CA ALA A 68 -13.04 -10.67 3.72
C ALA A 68 -13.35 -11.75 2.68
N LEU A 69 -13.12 -11.48 1.39
CA LEU A 69 -13.27 -12.47 0.32
C LEU A 69 -12.41 -13.70 0.57
N ARG A 70 -11.18 -13.53 1.09
CA ARG A 70 -10.32 -14.66 1.44
C ARG A 70 -10.81 -15.44 2.65
N LEU A 71 -11.43 -14.79 3.63
CA LEU A 71 -12.04 -15.48 4.76
C LEU A 71 -13.20 -16.39 4.32
N LEU A 72 -13.92 -16.05 3.24
CA LEU A 72 -14.96 -16.93 2.67
C LEU A 72 -14.40 -18.26 2.13
N VAL A 73 -13.13 -18.27 1.72
CA VAL A 73 -12.44 -19.45 1.13
C VAL A 73 -11.51 -20.12 2.15
N TRP A 74 -11.60 -19.74 3.43
CA TRP A 74 -10.68 -20.18 4.48
C TRP A 74 -10.66 -21.70 4.71
N ARG A 75 -11.76 -22.40 4.40
CA ARG A 75 -11.89 -23.86 4.59
C ARG A 75 -11.27 -24.70 3.46
N VAL A 76 -10.75 -24.07 2.40
CA VAL A 76 -10.14 -24.79 1.26
C VAL A 76 -8.69 -25.20 1.59
N PRO A 77 -8.21 -26.39 1.16
CA PRO A 77 -6.85 -26.85 1.43
C PRO A 77 -5.75 -25.85 0.99
N GLY A 78 -4.72 -25.68 1.83
CA GLY A 78 -3.62 -24.70 1.64
C GLY A 78 -3.33 -23.80 2.85
N GLY A 79 -3.82 -24.17 4.04
CA GLY A 79 -4.05 -23.27 5.17
C GLY A 79 -2.86 -22.48 5.72
N ALA A 80 -1.62 -23.00 5.72
CA ALA A 80 -0.52 -22.30 6.39
C ALA A 80 -0.05 -21.02 5.66
N ASP A 81 0.04 -21.07 4.32
CA ASP A 81 0.49 -19.94 3.48
C ASP A 81 -0.62 -18.89 3.32
N ARG A 82 -1.88 -19.35 3.19
CA ARG A 82 -3.07 -18.49 3.15
C ARG A 82 -3.17 -17.60 4.39
N VAL A 83 -3.05 -18.19 5.58
CA VAL A 83 -3.05 -17.47 6.86
C VAL A 83 -1.97 -16.39 6.87
N GLN A 84 -0.75 -16.71 6.44
CA GLN A 84 0.36 -15.75 6.49
C GLN A 84 0.13 -14.58 5.54
N GLN A 85 -0.34 -14.84 4.33
CA GLN A 85 -0.66 -13.80 3.37
C GLN A 85 -1.81 -12.91 3.87
N THR A 86 -2.86 -13.48 4.48
CA THR A 86 -3.95 -12.71 5.10
C THR A 86 -3.45 -11.84 6.26
N VAL A 87 -2.57 -12.36 7.12
CA VAL A 87 -1.94 -11.58 8.20
C VAL A 87 -1.04 -10.47 7.65
N ARG A 88 -0.36 -10.68 6.51
CA ARG A 88 0.42 -9.63 5.84
C ARG A 88 -0.47 -8.55 5.23
N ALA A 89 -1.59 -8.94 4.61
CA ALA A 89 -2.59 -8.00 4.10
C ALA A 89 -3.22 -7.18 5.24
N ALA A 90 -3.63 -7.83 6.33
CA ALA A 90 -4.11 -7.16 7.53
C ALA A 90 -3.04 -6.22 8.11
N GLY A 91 -1.78 -6.62 8.10
CA GLY A 91 -0.67 -5.74 8.48
C GLY A 91 -0.49 -4.54 7.57
N ALA A 92 -0.65 -4.68 6.25
CA ALA A 92 -0.60 -3.55 5.33
C ALA A 92 -1.76 -2.58 5.61
N MET A 93 -2.98 -3.10 5.83
CA MET A 93 -4.16 -2.32 6.18
C MET A 93 -3.97 -1.56 7.50
N VAL A 94 -3.56 -2.25 8.57
CA VAL A 94 -3.27 -1.62 9.88
C VAL A 94 -2.13 -0.60 9.78
N THR A 95 -1.16 -0.81 8.90
CA THR A 95 -0.10 0.18 8.66
C THR A 95 -0.66 1.44 8.01
N LEU A 96 -1.55 1.32 7.02
CA LEU A 96 -2.19 2.47 6.39
C LEU A 96 -3.05 3.25 7.39
N VAL A 97 -3.91 2.55 8.14
CA VAL A 97 -4.70 3.18 9.23
C VAL A 97 -3.78 3.88 10.23
N GLY A 98 -2.67 3.24 10.62
CA GLY A 98 -1.70 3.83 11.54
C GLY A 98 -0.97 5.05 10.98
N LEU A 99 -0.67 5.08 9.68
CA LEU A 99 -0.12 6.26 9.02
C LEU A 99 -1.11 7.41 9.05
N THR A 100 -2.38 7.16 8.74
CA THR A 100 -3.44 8.18 8.79
C THR A 100 -3.62 8.73 10.20
N VAL A 101 -3.78 7.85 11.21
CA VAL A 101 -3.88 8.25 12.61
C VAL A 101 -2.65 9.05 13.07
N GLY A 102 -1.46 8.65 12.64
CA GLY A 102 -0.22 9.37 12.96
C GLY A 102 -0.18 10.77 12.35
N SER A 103 -0.64 10.91 11.11
CA SER A 103 -0.80 12.19 10.42
C SER A 103 -1.81 13.10 11.12
N GLU A 104 -2.99 12.59 11.47
CA GLU A 104 -4.03 13.34 12.19
C GLU A 104 -3.52 13.84 13.55
N TRP A 105 -2.80 12.99 14.31
CA TRP A 105 -2.15 13.43 15.55
C TRP A 105 -1.09 14.50 15.32
N ALA A 106 -0.28 14.39 14.26
CA ALA A 106 0.72 15.40 13.94
C ALA A 106 0.06 16.76 13.67
N ALA A 107 -1.07 16.78 12.98
CA ALA A 107 -1.87 17.99 12.75
C ALA A 107 -2.48 18.56 14.04
N VAL A 108 -3.04 17.70 14.91
CA VAL A 108 -3.55 18.11 16.23
C VAL A 108 -2.45 18.76 17.08
N ILE A 109 -1.26 18.13 17.12
CA ILE A 109 -0.12 18.64 17.91
C ILE A 109 0.44 19.93 17.31
N ALA A 110 0.46 20.04 15.98
CA ALA A 110 0.92 21.24 15.29
C ALA A 110 -0.03 22.45 15.48
N GLY A 111 -1.23 22.23 16.02
CA GLY A 111 -2.20 23.30 16.29
C GLY A 111 -2.79 23.91 15.03
N ALA A 112 -3.01 23.09 13.99
CA ALA A 112 -3.39 23.54 12.66
C ALA A 112 -4.77 24.22 12.55
N PRO A 113 -5.57 24.31 13.63
CA PRO A 113 -6.35 25.52 13.87
C PRO A 113 -6.29 26.03 15.32
N ALA A 114 -6.41 27.34 15.47
CA ALA A 114 -6.59 28.01 16.76
C ALA A 114 -7.94 27.61 17.39
N SER A 115 -7.87 26.77 18.43
CA SER A 115 -8.99 26.33 19.28
C SER A 115 -10.11 25.55 18.55
N PRO A 116 -10.02 24.21 18.49
CA PRO A 116 -11.15 23.38 18.09
C PRO A 116 -12.21 23.41 19.20
N SER A 117 -13.00 24.49 19.25
CA SER A 117 -14.10 24.64 20.18
C SER A 117 -15.38 24.12 19.52
N GLY A 118 -15.88 22.98 20.00
CA GLY A 118 -17.13 22.40 19.49
C GLY A 118 -17.32 20.92 19.81
N THR A 119 -18.58 20.50 19.87
CA THR A 119 -18.97 19.10 20.11
C THR A 119 -18.36 18.17 19.06
N TRP A 120 -18.35 18.58 17.78
CA TRP A 120 -17.81 17.77 16.69
C TRP A 120 -16.30 17.57 16.78
N ALA A 121 -15.53 18.60 17.14
CA ALA A 121 -14.11 18.43 17.35
C ALA A 121 -13.81 17.43 18.49
N SER A 122 -14.59 17.48 19.58
CA SER A 122 -14.46 16.52 20.68
C SER A 122 -14.80 15.09 20.23
N VAL A 123 -15.82 14.92 19.39
CA VAL A 123 -16.19 13.63 18.77
C VAL A 123 -15.06 13.11 17.87
N LEU A 124 -14.48 13.96 17.03
CA LEU A 124 -13.37 13.59 16.14
C LEU A 124 -12.11 13.21 16.91
N ILE A 125 -11.73 13.98 17.92
CA ILE A 125 -10.59 13.65 18.80
C ILE A 125 -10.86 12.34 19.56
N GLY A 126 -12.08 12.16 20.08
CA GLY A 126 -12.49 10.92 20.72
C GLY A 126 -12.40 9.71 19.77
N GLY A 127 -12.88 9.88 18.54
CA GLY A 127 -12.76 8.88 17.46
C GLY A 127 -11.30 8.55 17.12
N LEU A 128 -10.45 9.57 17.02
CA LEU A 128 -9.00 9.44 16.80
C LEU A 128 -8.34 8.63 17.92
N VAL A 129 -8.68 8.89 19.19
CA VAL A 129 -8.18 8.11 20.34
C VAL A 129 -8.61 6.65 20.23
N VAL A 130 -9.89 6.39 19.91
CA VAL A 130 -10.41 5.03 19.73
C VAL A 130 -9.68 4.31 18.59
N ASN A 131 -9.53 4.95 17.44
CA ASN A 131 -8.79 4.41 16.30
C ASN A 131 -7.32 4.12 16.65
N SER A 132 -6.69 4.99 17.45
CA SER A 132 -5.32 4.81 17.92
C SER A 132 -5.20 3.55 18.76
N VAL A 133 -6.09 3.35 19.74
CA VAL A 133 -6.11 2.17 20.60
C VAL A 133 -6.33 0.90 19.76
N LEU A 134 -7.32 0.88 18.87
CA LEU A 134 -7.62 -0.26 18.00
C LEU A 134 -6.43 -0.61 17.10
N THR A 135 -5.79 0.41 16.52
CA THR A 135 -4.60 0.25 15.66
C THR A 135 -3.44 -0.36 16.44
N VAL A 136 -3.15 0.14 17.65
CA VAL A 136 -2.09 -0.39 18.51
C VAL A 136 -2.38 -1.85 18.90
N VAL A 137 -3.60 -2.16 19.31
CA VAL A 137 -4.00 -3.53 19.66
C VAL A 137 -3.83 -4.48 18.48
N ALA A 138 -4.27 -4.07 17.28
CA ALA A 138 -4.10 -4.86 16.06
C ALA A 138 -2.61 -5.03 15.69
N ALA A 139 -1.82 -3.96 15.74
CA ALA A 139 -0.39 -3.97 15.42
C ALA A 139 0.41 -4.88 16.37
N VAL A 140 0.15 -4.79 17.68
CA VAL A 140 0.78 -5.66 18.69
C VAL A 140 0.41 -7.12 18.46
N SER A 141 -0.87 -7.40 18.17
CA SER A 141 -1.35 -8.75 17.90
C SER A 141 -0.72 -9.35 16.64
N LEU A 142 -0.63 -8.58 15.56
CA LEU A 142 0.07 -8.96 14.33
C LEU A 142 1.56 -9.18 14.56
N GLY A 143 2.23 -8.34 15.37
CA GLY A 143 3.63 -8.48 15.74
C GLY A 143 3.91 -9.77 16.50
N ARG A 144 3.06 -10.12 17.46
CA ARG A 144 3.12 -11.40 18.19
C ARG A 144 2.94 -12.60 17.26
N CYS A 145 1.97 -12.53 16.33
CA CYS A 145 1.74 -13.57 15.32
C CYS A 145 2.95 -13.77 14.39
N ARG A 146 3.62 -12.68 13.99
CA ARG A 146 4.83 -12.73 13.13
C ARG A 146 6.02 -13.35 13.84
N ARG A 147 6.28 -12.99 15.11
CA ARG A 147 7.42 -13.53 15.89
C ARG A 147 7.36 -15.05 16.05
N ARG A 148 6.16 -15.63 16.11
CA ARG A 148 5.95 -17.07 16.29
C ARG A 148 6.21 -17.92 15.02
N ARG A 149 6.52 -17.34 13.85
CA ARG A 149 6.61 -18.10 12.59
C ARG A 149 7.76 -17.62 11.68
N ARG A 150 8.83 -18.42 11.59
CA ARG A 150 9.94 -18.25 10.63
C ARG A 150 10.21 -19.46 9.71
N LEU A 151 9.36 -20.48 9.72
CA LEU A 151 9.63 -21.73 9.00
C LEU A 151 8.36 -22.24 8.31
N ALA A 152 8.14 -21.82 7.06
CA ALA A 152 7.26 -22.52 6.13
C ALA A 152 7.73 -22.20 4.71
N HIS A 153 8.38 -23.17 4.07
CA HIS A 153 8.63 -23.18 2.64
C HIS A 153 7.67 -24.19 2.03
N GLY A 154 6.46 -23.72 1.71
CA GLY A 154 5.43 -24.50 1.00
C GLY A 154 5.14 -23.91 -0.39
N PRO A 155 4.50 -24.68 -1.28
CA PRO A 155 4.05 -24.19 -2.58
C PRO A 155 3.08 -22.99 -2.43
N ARG A 156 3.45 -21.85 -3.02
CA ARG A 156 2.73 -20.57 -2.95
C ARG A 156 1.32 -20.66 -3.58
N SER A 157 0.28 -20.78 -2.75
CA SER A 157 -1.07 -20.38 -3.15
C SER A 157 -1.19 -18.85 -3.13
N ASP A 158 -1.65 -18.20 -4.19
CA ASP A 158 -1.89 -16.75 -4.25
C ASP A 158 -3.40 -16.42 -4.15
N TRP A 159 -3.72 -15.16 -3.86
CA TRP A 159 -5.11 -14.71 -3.68
C TRP A 159 -5.90 -14.76 -4.98
N LEU A 160 -5.23 -14.62 -6.12
CA LEU A 160 -5.84 -14.75 -7.43
C LEU A 160 -6.48 -16.13 -7.65
N GLY A 161 -5.85 -17.19 -7.15
CA GLY A 161 -6.46 -18.54 -7.16
C GLY A 161 -7.75 -18.61 -6.34
N ASP A 162 -7.79 -17.95 -5.19
CA ASP A 162 -8.99 -17.87 -4.34
C ASP A 162 -10.10 -17.05 -5.01
N ALA A 163 -9.75 -15.94 -5.69
CA ALA A 163 -10.68 -15.12 -6.45
C ALA A 163 -11.29 -15.88 -7.64
N VAL A 164 -10.46 -16.59 -8.43
CA VAL A 164 -10.95 -17.44 -9.54
C VAL A 164 -11.86 -18.54 -9.03
N PHE A 165 -11.54 -19.14 -7.87
CA PHE A 165 -12.39 -20.14 -7.24
C PHE A 165 -13.77 -19.56 -6.87
N LEU A 166 -13.82 -18.34 -6.29
CA LEU A 166 -15.08 -17.65 -6.01
C LEU A 166 -15.84 -17.29 -7.28
N CYS A 167 -15.17 -16.74 -8.29
CA CYS A 167 -15.80 -16.36 -9.56
C CYS A 167 -16.37 -17.57 -10.30
N ARG A 168 -15.76 -18.75 -10.19
CA ARG A 168 -16.32 -20.00 -10.76
C ARG A 168 -17.60 -20.46 -10.10
N ARG A 169 -17.87 -20.06 -8.85
CA ARG A 169 -19.14 -20.35 -8.15
C ARG A 169 -20.27 -19.45 -8.61
N ILE A 170 -19.97 -18.31 -9.25
CA ILE A 170 -20.98 -17.35 -9.70
C ILE A 170 -21.22 -17.57 -11.20
N PRO A 171 -22.43 -17.94 -11.65
CA PRO A 171 -22.70 -18.32 -13.04
C PRO A 171 -22.29 -17.25 -14.07
N VAL A 172 -22.51 -15.97 -13.74
CA VAL A 172 -22.20 -14.82 -14.60
C VAL A 172 -20.69 -14.61 -14.76
N LEU A 173 -19.92 -14.85 -13.69
CA LEU A 173 -18.47 -14.65 -13.67
C LEU A 173 -17.68 -15.89 -14.13
N ARG A 174 -18.32 -17.05 -14.19
CA ARG A 174 -17.71 -18.32 -14.58
C ARG A 174 -17.06 -18.27 -15.97
N ARG A 175 -17.66 -17.53 -16.92
CA ARG A 175 -17.14 -17.36 -18.29
C ARG A 175 -15.80 -16.62 -18.33
N TRP A 176 -15.53 -15.78 -17.34
CA TRP A 176 -14.33 -14.95 -17.25
C TRP A 176 -13.25 -15.55 -16.33
N ALA A 177 -13.61 -16.54 -15.50
CA ALA A 177 -12.76 -17.16 -14.47
C ALA A 177 -12.02 -18.43 -14.95
N GLY A 178 -11.52 -18.38 -16.19
CA GLY A 178 -10.71 -19.45 -16.78
C GLY A 178 -9.31 -19.54 -16.13
N PRO A 179 -8.67 -20.73 -16.14
CA PRO A 179 -7.28 -20.86 -15.68
C PRO A 179 -6.33 -20.00 -16.51
N ASP A 180 -6.62 -19.80 -17.80
CA ASP A 180 -5.84 -18.96 -18.71
C ASP A 180 -5.87 -17.48 -18.32
N ALA A 181 -7.01 -16.99 -17.81
CA ALA A 181 -7.13 -15.63 -17.30
C ALA A 181 -6.22 -15.40 -16.09
N ALA A 182 -6.13 -16.36 -15.17
CA ALA A 182 -5.24 -16.25 -14.01
C ALA A 182 -3.76 -16.24 -14.42
N VAL A 183 -3.39 -17.09 -15.38
CA VAL A 183 -2.02 -17.14 -15.92
C VAL A 183 -1.69 -15.82 -16.61
N TRP A 184 -2.61 -15.30 -17.43
CA TRP A 184 -2.46 -14.00 -18.10
C TRP A 184 -2.28 -12.85 -17.10
N VAL A 185 -3.09 -12.79 -16.05
CA VAL A 185 -2.99 -11.78 -14.98
C VAL A 185 -1.63 -11.87 -14.26
N ARG A 186 -1.16 -13.08 -13.94
CA ARG A 186 0.17 -13.26 -13.31
C ARG A 186 1.31 -12.77 -14.21
N GLN A 187 1.24 -13.09 -15.50
CA GLN A 187 2.25 -12.67 -16.48
C GLN A 187 2.24 -11.14 -16.73
N ARG A 188 1.05 -10.53 -16.70
CA ARG A 188 0.82 -9.10 -16.98
C ARG A 188 0.45 -8.29 -15.75
N ALA A 189 0.84 -8.73 -14.55
CA ALA A 189 0.43 -8.11 -13.30
C ALA A 189 0.69 -6.60 -13.24
N MET A 190 1.85 -6.13 -13.74
CA MET A 190 2.14 -4.69 -13.78
C MET A 190 1.18 -3.92 -14.68
N THR A 191 0.86 -4.45 -15.86
CA THR A 191 -0.13 -3.85 -16.75
C THR A 191 -1.50 -3.81 -16.09
N VAL A 192 -1.90 -4.88 -15.40
CA VAL A 192 -3.16 -4.93 -14.65
C VAL A 192 -3.19 -3.86 -13.55
N PHE A 193 -2.11 -3.69 -12.78
CA PHE A 193 -2.05 -2.64 -11.77
C PHE A 193 -2.14 -1.25 -12.39
N VAL A 194 -1.38 -0.96 -13.44
CA VAL A 194 -1.46 0.33 -14.14
C VAL A 194 -2.88 0.59 -14.64
N THR A 195 -3.49 -0.37 -15.34
CA THR A 195 -4.85 -0.22 -15.88
C THR A 195 -5.88 0.01 -14.77
N LEU A 196 -5.86 -0.78 -13.70
CA LEU A 196 -6.80 -0.64 -12.58
C LEU A 196 -6.61 0.70 -11.86
N SER A 197 -5.37 1.10 -11.60
CA SER A 197 -5.05 2.39 -10.97
C SER A 197 -5.48 3.58 -11.84
N THR A 198 -5.27 3.52 -13.17
CA THR A 198 -5.74 4.58 -14.07
C THR A 198 -7.26 4.64 -14.17
N LEU A 199 -7.95 3.50 -14.19
CA LEU A 199 -9.41 3.46 -14.20
C LEU A 199 -10.01 3.99 -12.89
N ALA A 200 -9.45 3.58 -11.74
CA ALA A 200 -9.86 4.08 -10.44
C ALA A 200 -9.63 5.59 -10.33
N ALA A 201 -8.45 6.07 -10.73
CA ALA A 201 -8.14 7.49 -10.78
C ALA A 201 -9.07 8.26 -11.70
N ALA A 202 -9.38 7.75 -12.89
CA ALA A 202 -10.31 8.41 -13.80
C ALA A 202 -11.72 8.55 -13.20
N ALA A 203 -12.21 7.52 -12.51
CA ALA A 203 -13.49 7.57 -11.82
C ALA A 203 -13.48 8.57 -10.66
N LEU A 204 -12.46 8.54 -9.81
CA LEU A 204 -12.31 9.44 -8.66
C LEU A 204 -12.14 10.90 -9.10
N THR A 205 -11.22 11.17 -10.03
CA THR A 205 -11.01 12.49 -10.61
C THR A 205 -12.26 13.00 -11.31
N GLY A 206 -12.96 12.14 -12.06
CA GLY A 206 -14.21 12.50 -12.73
C GLY A 206 -15.30 12.90 -11.72
N ALA A 207 -15.51 12.09 -10.69
CA ALA A 207 -16.46 12.39 -9.62
C ALA A 207 -16.12 13.70 -8.91
N GLN A 208 -14.84 13.91 -8.57
CA GLN A 208 -14.36 15.13 -7.90
C GLN A 208 -14.51 16.36 -8.78
N ALA A 209 -14.09 16.29 -10.05
CA ALA A 209 -14.18 17.41 -10.98
C ALA A 209 -15.63 17.84 -11.24
N ILE A 210 -16.57 16.88 -11.31
CA ILE A 210 -18.00 17.16 -11.44
C ILE A 210 -18.56 17.75 -10.14
N GLY A 211 -18.24 17.13 -8.99
CA GLY A 211 -18.74 17.55 -7.68
C GLY A 211 -18.31 18.97 -7.30
N GLU A 212 -17.04 19.30 -7.56
CA GLU A 212 -16.43 20.59 -7.26
C GLU A 212 -16.46 21.58 -8.44
N ARG A 213 -17.09 21.20 -9.55
CA ARG A 213 -17.24 22.01 -10.77
C ARG A 213 -15.92 22.58 -11.30
N TRP A 214 -14.88 21.75 -11.32
CA TRP A 214 -13.56 22.15 -11.82
C TRP A 214 -13.61 22.49 -13.31
N THR A 215 -13.06 23.66 -13.67
CA THR A 215 -12.99 24.14 -15.06
C THR A 215 -11.58 24.13 -15.64
N ASP A 216 -10.55 24.05 -14.79
CA ASP A 216 -9.16 24.04 -15.23
C ASP A 216 -8.74 22.63 -15.69
N PRO A 217 -8.48 22.40 -16.99
CA PRO A 217 -8.07 21.10 -17.50
C PRO A 217 -6.71 20.65 -16.96
N LEU A 218 -5.82 21.59 -16.61
CA LEU A 218 -4.51 21.25 -16.07
C LEU A 218 -4.64 20.71 -14.64
N LEU A 219 -5.51 21.31 -13.82
CA LEU A 219 -5.81 20.82 -12.48
C LEU A 219 -6.40 19.41 -12.53
N ILE A 220 -7.35 19.17 -13.43
CA ILE A 220 -7.98 17.85 -13.62
C ILE A 220 -6.93 16.82 -14.04
N ALA A 221 -6.08 17.15 -15.02
CA ALA A 221 -5.03 16.26 -15.51
C ALA A 221 -3.98 15.95 -14.43
N TRP A 222 -3.55 16.98 -13.68
CA TRP A 222 -2.64 16.81 -12.55
C TRP A 222 -3.22 15.88 -11.49
N PHE A 223 -4.47 16.12 -11.07
CA PHE A 223 -5.14 15.31 -10.05
C PHE A 223 -5.27 13.85 -10.50
N LEU A 224 -5.65 13.61 -11.76
CA LEU A 224 -5.68 12.28 -12.37
C LEU A 224 -4.33 11.55 -12.23
N VAL A 225 -3.23 12.23 -12.55
CA VAL A 225 -1.88 11.64 -12.46
C VAL A 225 -1.50 11.35 -11.01
N VAL A 226 -1.78 12.26 -10.08
CA VAL A 226 -1.50 12.07 -8.65
C VAL A 226 -2.26 10.87 -8.09
N VAL A 227 -3.55 10.74 -8.40
CA VAL A 227 -4.36 9.60 -7.93
C VAL A 227 -3.88 8.31 -8.59
N ALA A 228 -3.67 8.29 -9.90
CA ALA A 228 -3.22 7.10 -10.62
C ALA A 228 -1.85 6.59 -10.13
N THR A 229 -0.91 7.50 -9.87
CA THR A 229 0.42 7.15 -9.36
C THR A 229 0.35 6.65 -7.92
N SER A 230 -0.47 7.27 -7.06
CA SER A 230 -0.69 6.83 -5.68
C SER A 230 -1.31 5.43 -5.62
N ASP A 231 -2.35 5.18 -6.42
CA ASP A 231 -3.00 3.87 -6.53
C ASP A 231 -2.05 2.80 -7.08
N LEU A 232 -1.20 3.16 -8.04
CA LEU A 232 -0.21 2.26 -8.60
C LEU A 232 0.85 1.88 -7.56
N ALA A 233 1.39 2.87 -6.84
CA ALA A 233 2.33 2.65 -5.75
C ALA A 233 1.71 1.74 -4.69
N PHE A 234 0.49 2.04 -4.26
CA PHE A 234 -0.28 1.23 -3.32
C PHE A 234 -0.44 -0.21 -3.80
N CYS A 235 -0.92 -0.42 -5.04
CA CYS A 235 -1.11 -1.75 -5.61
C CYS A 235 0.20 -2.56 -5.63
N VAL A 236 1.31 -1.93 -6.03
CA VAL A 236 2.60 -2.61 -6.14
C VAL A 236 3.18 -2.94 -4.77
N ILE A 237 3.19 -1.98 -3.84
CA ILE A 237 3.72 -2.14 -2.49
C ILE A 237 2.87 -3.17 -1.72
N SER A 238 1.55 -3.03 -1.74
CA SER A 238 0.64 -3.95 -1.06
C SER A 238 0.74 -5.36 -1.63
N ASN A 239 0.90 -5.52 -2.95
CA ASN A 239 1.16 -6.82 -3.54
C ASN A 239 2.53 -7.40 -3.12
N ALA A 240 3.57 -6.57 -2.98
CA ALA A 240 4.88 -7.02 -2.51
C ALA A 240 4.83 -7.50 -1.05
N VAL A 241 4.03 -6.85 -0.21
CA VAL A 241 3.83 -7.21 1.19
C VAL A 241 2.93 -8.45 1.33
N ALA A 242 1.72 -8.40 0.76
CA ALA A 242 0.67 -9.39 0.97
C ALA A 242 0.68 -10.58 -0.01
N GLY A 243 1.36 -10.43 -1.15
CA GLY A 243 1.45 -11.49 -2.17
C GLY A 243 0.11 -11.80 -2.86
N PHE A 244 -0.69 -10.77 -3.17
CA PHE A 244 -2.00 -10.94 -3.83
C PHE A 244 -1.93 -11.74 -5.13
N ILE A 245 -0.99 -11.34 -6.00
CA ILE A 245 -0.73 -11.94 -7.29
C ILE A 245 0.71 -12.45 -7.29
N ALA A 246 0.89 -13.76 -7.53
CA ALA A 246 2.21 -14.32 -7.73
C ALA A 246 2.81 -13.78 -9.03
N ARG A 247 3.92 -13.04 -8.91
CA ARG A 247 4.62 -12.46 -10.07
C ARG A 247 5.76 -13.40 -10.48
N PRO A 248 5.89 -13.78 -11.77
CA PRO A 248 7.01 -14.59 -12.23
C PRO A 248 8.34 -13.84 -12.05
N PRO A 249 9.47 -14.56 -11.94
CA PRO A 249 10.78 -13.93 -11.84
C PRO A 249 11.04 -13.05 -13.05
N ARG A 250 11.36 -11.78 -12.80
CA ARG A 250 11.61 -10.79 -13.86
C ARG A 250 13.08 -10.66 -14.19
N THR A 251 13.36 -10.28 -15.44
CA THR A 251 14.67 -9.82 -15.87
C THR A 251 15.09 -8.59 -15.07
N ARG A 252 16.39 -8.43 -14.87
CA ARG A 252 16.98 -7.30 -14.13
C ARG A 252 16.50 -5.92 -14.64
N PRO A 253 16.57 -5.58 -15.94
CA PRO A 253 16.15 -4.25 -16.40
C PRO A 253 14.68 -3.97 -16.06
N ARG A 254 13.81 -4.98 -16.18
CA ARG A 254 12.40 -4.84 -15.85
C ARG A 254 12.17 -4.61 -14.36
N ARG A 255 12.93 -5.26 -13.48
CA ARG A 255 12.85 -5.00 -12.02
C ARG A 255 13.28 -3.59 -11.67
N ILE A 256 14.36 -3.10 -12.29
CA ILE A 256 14.86 -1.74 -12.06
C ILE A 256 13.80 -0.73 -12.50
N ALA A 257 13.25 -0.88 -13.71
CA ALA A 257 12.19 -0.01 -14.23
C ALA A 257 10.93 0.00 -13.36
N GLU A 258 10.47 -1.17 -12.89
CA GLU A 258 9.31 -1.24 -11.99
C GLU A 258 9.61 -0.59 -10.62
N ALA A 259 10.79 -0.82 -10.05
CA ALA A 259 11.16 -0.23 -8.75
C ALA A 259 11.35 1.29 -8.84
N SER A 260 11.99 1.80 -9.90
CA SER A 260 12.16 3.24 -10.11
C SER A 260 10.83 3.94 -10.36
N ALA A 261 9.95 3.33 -11.17
CA ALA A 261 8.61 3.87 -11.40
C ALA A 261 7.80 3.97 -10.09
N VAL A 262 7.83 2.93 -9.25
CA VAL A 262 7.14 2.94 -7.94
C VAL A 262 7.75 3.99 -7.01
N ALA A 263 9.08 4.12 -6.97
CA ALA A 263 9.74 5.14 -6.17
C ALA A 263 9.34 6.56 -6.62
N GLY A 264 9.27 6.80 -7.93
CA GLY A 264 8.75 8.04 -8.48
C GLY A 264 7.30 8.31 -8.09
N CYS A 265 6.43 7.30 -8.17
CA CYS A 265 5.03 7.43 -7.75
C CYS A 265 4.90 7.81 -6.27
N VAL A 266 5.67 7.17 -5.39
CA VAL A 266 5.69 7.52 -3.95
C VAL A 266 6.18 8.96 -3.76
N ALA A 267 7.21 9.39 -4.50
CA ALA A 267 7.71 10.76 -4.44
C ALA A 267 6.67 11.79 -4.90
N VAL A 268 5.83 11.47 -5.91
CA VAL A 268 4.70 12.33 -6.29
C VAL A 268 3.73 12.51 -5.12
N SER A 269 3.33 11.43 -4.43
CA SER A 269 2.42 11.52 -3.28
C SER A 269 3.03 12.34 -2.13
N VAL A 270 4.31 12.11 -1.81
CA VAL A 270 5.02 12.86 -0.77
C VAL A 270 5.13 14.35 -1.15
N ALA A 271 5.54 14.66 -2.38
CA ALA A 271 5.64 16.04 -2.83
C ALA A 271 4.28 16.75 -2.86
N THR A 272 3.20 16.01 -3.15
CA THR A 272 1.83 16.56 -3.12
C THR A 272 1.40 16.88 -1.69
N ALA A 273 1.69 15.98 -0.74
CA ALA A 273 1.37 16.19 0.68
C ALA A 273 2.11 17.42 1.23
N PHE A 274 3.43 17.48 1.02
CA PHE A 274 4.28 18.55 1.55
C PHE A 274 4.45 19.74 0.59
N ARG A 275 3.56 19.91 -0.39
CA ARG A 275 3.71 20.93 -1.44
C ARG A 275 3.91 22.34 -0.87
N ASP A 276 3.17 22.70 0.18
CA ASP A 276 3.22 24.04 0.76
C ASP A 276 4.50 24.27 1.57
N ALA A 277 5.06 23.20 2.17
CA ALA A 277 6.35 23.24 2.85
C ALA A 277 7.54 23.23 1.86
N LEU A 278 7.38 22.57 0.70
CA LEU A 278 8.41 22.49 -0.34
C LEU A 278 8.48 23.76 -1.18
N TRP A 279 7.34 24.40 -1.45
CA TRP A 279 7.24 25.53 -2.37
C TRP A 279 8.19 26.70 -2.07
N PRO A 280 8.39 27.15 -0.82
CA PRO A 280 9.32 28.23 -0.50
C PRO A 280 10.77 27.95 -0.89
N VAL A 281 11.16 26.67 -1.05
CA VAL A 281 12.50 26.27 -1.48
C VAL A 281 12.68 26.44 -2.99
N PHE A 282 11.60 26.37 -3.78
CA PHE A 282 11.65 26.30 -5.24
C PHE A 282 11.10 27.54 -5.94
N GLY A 283 10.30 28.38 -5.27
CA GLY A 283 9.60 29.49 -5.91
C GLY A 283 9.44 30.72 -5.04
N THR A 284 9.15 31.85 -5.70
CA THR A 284 8.74 33.11 -5.09
C THR A 284 7.31 33.42 -5.52
N GLY A 285 6.36 33.50 -4.57
CA GLY A 285 4.96 33.83 -4.84
C GLY A 285 3.96 32.72 -4.50
N SER A 286 2.69 32.88 -4.89
CA SER A 286 1.62 31.90 -4.65
C SER A 286 1.76 30.65 -5.52
N LEU A 287 1.42 29.48 -4.99
CA LEU A 287 1.48 28.20 -5.69
C LEU A 287 0.40 28.11 -6.78
N SER A 288 0.78 28.33 -8.04
CA SER A 288 -0.11 28.17 -9.20
C SER A 288 -0.24 26.70 -9.61
N VAL A 289 -1.30 26.34 -10.35
CA VAL A 289 -1.51 24.94 -10.82
C VAL A 289 -0.33 24.42 -11.67
N PRO A 290 0.25 25.19 -12.63
CA PRO A 290 1.43 24.73 -13.36
C PRO A 290 2.65 24.52 -12.46
N ALA A 291 2.85 25.38 -11.47
CA ALA A 291 3.96 25.26 -10.53
C ALA A 291 3.80 24.05 -9.60
N LEU A 292 2.57 23.80 -9.14
CA LEU A 292 2.20 22.60 -8.40
C LEU A 292 2.51 21.33 -9.20
N ALA A 293 2.05 21.28 -10.46
CA ALA A 293 2.30 20.14 -11.33
C ALA A 293 3.80 19.94 -11.59
N ALA A 294 4.55 21.01 -11.86
CA ALA A 294 5.99 20.95 -12.07
C ALA A 294 6.73 20.44 -10.82
N LEU A 295 6.37 20.95 -9.64
CA LEU A 295 6.96 20.53 -8.37
C LEU A 295 6.73 19.05 -8.09
N THR A 296 5.46 18.61 -8.12
CA THR A 296 5.12 17.24 -7.72
C THR A 296 5.56 16.20 -8.74
N LEU A 297 5.33 16.46 -10.03
CA LEU A 297 5.71 15.53 -11.10
C LEU A 297 7.22 15.55 -11.34
N GLY A 298 7.86 16.71 -11.20
CA GLY A 298 9.32 16.85 -11.24
C GLY A 298 10.00 16.05 -10.14
N ALA A 299 9.53 16.14 -8.89
CA ALA A 299 10.03 15.33 -7.78
C ALA A 299 9.90 13.82 -8.06
N GLY A 300 8.77 13.39 -8.62
CA GLY A 300 8.55 12.01 -9.05
C GLY A 300 9.53 11.55 -10.13
N LEU A 301 9.73 12.37 -11.17
CA LEU A 301 10.64 12.08 -12.27
C LEU A 301 12.10 11.98 -11.80
N VAL A 302 12.56 12.97 -11.04
CA VAL A 302 13.92 12.99 -10.49
C VAL A 302 14.15 11.76 -9.61
N THR A 303 13.22 11.43 -8.70
CA THR A 303 13.35 10.27 -7.82
C THR A 303 13.40 8.96 -8.60
N SER A 304 12.58 8.82 -9.65
CA SER A 304 12.61 7.65 -10.53
C SER A 304 13.96 7.51 -11.22
N LEU A 305 14.50 8.59 -11.82
CA LEU A 305 15.80 8.58 -12.50
C LEU A 305 16.95 8.26 -11.55
N VAL A 306 16.99 8.90 -10.38
CA VAL A 306 18.01 8.65 -9.35
C VAL A 306 17.96 7.21 -8.88
N THR A 307 16.76 6.68 -8.62
CA THR A 307 16.57 5.27 -8.20
C THR A 307 17.07 4.32 -9.29
N ALA A 308 16.74 4.57 -10.55
CA ALA A 308 17.21 3.76 -11.67
C ALA A 308 18.75 3.80 -11.78
N ALA A 309 19.35 4.99 -11.68
CA ALA A 309 20.80 5.17 -11.73
C ALA A 309 21.52 4.42 -10.60
N LEU A 310 21.03 4.54 -9.36
CA LEU A 310 21.58 3.82 -8.19
C LEU A 310 21.49 2.30 -8.36
N LEU A 311 20.34 1.78 -8.79
CA LEU A 311 20.16 0.34 -9.01
C LEU A 311 20.99 -0.21 -10.18
N LEU A 312 21.28 0.63 -11.18
CA LEU A 312 22.22 0.29 -12.25
C LEU A 312 23.67 0.28 -11.74
N ALA A 313 24.06 1.29 -10.95
CA ALA A 313 25.42 1.49 -10.42
C ALA A 313 25.83 0.50 -9.32
N CYS A 314 24.92 0.07 -8.45
CA CYS A 314 25.23 -0.88 -7.37
C CYS A 314 25.49 -2.33 -7.86
N SER A 315 25.11 -2.66 -9.10
CA SER A 315 25.18 -4.02 -9.62
C SER A 315 26.55 -4.59 -9.98
N PRO A 316 27.51 -3.85 -10.57
CA PRO A 316 28.85 -4.39 -10.78
C PRO A 316 29.54 -4.80 -9.47
N TYR A 317 29.17 -4.17 -8.35
CA TYR A 317 29.77 -4.40 -7.04
C TYR A 317 29.37 -5.75 -6.40
N GLU A 318 28.11 -6.18 -6.54
CA GLU A 318 27.68 -7.48 -6.00
C GLU A 318 28.26 -8.67 -6.76
N ALA A 319 28.36 -8.58 -8.09
CA ALA A 319 28.97 -9.63 -8.90
C ALA A 319 30.47 -9.82 -8.58
N ALA A 320 31.19 -8.72 -8.35
CA ALA A 320 32.58 -8.74 -7.92
C ALA A 320 32.75 -9.29 -6.49
N ARG A 321 31.84 -8.95 -5.57
CA ARG A 321 31.87 -9.43 -4.18
C ARG A 321 31.56 -10.93 -4.08
N LEU A 322 30.60 -11.43 -4.87
CA LEU A 322 30.30 -12.87 -4.99
C LEU A 322 31.47 -13.64 -5.61
N ARG A 323 32.11 -13.13 -6.68
CA ARG A 323 33.33 -13.75 -7.24
C ARG A 323 34.49 -13.80 -6.23
N ARG A 324 34.74 -12.75 -5.45
CA ARG A 324 35.78 -12.80 -4.40
C ARG A 324 35.47 -13.81 -3.31
N ARG A 325 34.21 -13.93 -2.91
CA ARG A 325 33.80 -14.87 -1.84
C ARG A 325 33.91 -16.33 -2.27
N PHE A 326 33.58 -16.65 -3.53
CA PHE A 326 33.74 -18.00 -4.07
C PHE A 326 35.16 -18.30 -4.57
N GLY A 327 35.89 -17.29 -5.06
CA GLY A 327 37.29 -17.41 -5.46
C GLY A 327 38.22 -17.71 -4.27
N ALA A 328 37.97 -17.08 -3.11
CA ALA A 328 38.73 -17.36 -1.89
C ALA A 328 38.42 -18.74 -1.27
N ALA A 329 37.22 -19.27 -1.51
CA ALA A 329 36.87 -20.63 -1.09
C ALA A 329 37.50 -21.71 -2.00
N ALA A 330 37.67 -21.41 -3.29
CA ALA A 330 38.29 -22.33 -4.25
C ALA A 330 39.81 -22.50 -4.05
N THR A 331 40.50 -21.49 -3.49
CA THR A 331 41.95 -21.56 -3.20
C THR A 331 42.29 -22.46 -2.01
N HIS A 332 41.33 -22.87 -1.18
CA HIS A 332 41.57 -23.75 -0.02
C HIS A 332 41.45 -25.25 -0.31
N LEU A 333 40.97 -25.66 -1.49
CA LEU A 333 40.75 -27.08 -1.84
C LEU A 333 41.84 -27.69 -2.72
N ARG A 334 42.93 -26.96 -3.00
CA ARG A 334 44.05 -27.47 -3.82
C ARG A 334 45.31 -27.62 -2.98
N ARG A 335 45.32 -28.59 -2.06
CA ARG A 335 46.57 -29.13 -1.51
C ARG A 335 46.77 -30.56 -2.05
N PRO A 336 47.75 -30.79 -2.93
CA PRO A 336 48.07 -32.11 -3.44
C PRO A 336 48.89 -32.86 -2.39
N GLY A 337 48.33 -33.95 -1.85
CA GLY A 337 49.07 -34.94 -1.10
C GLY A 337 49.65 -35.97 -2.05
N THR A 338 50.88 -35.73 -2.50
CA THR A 338 51.81 -36.73 -3.02
C THR A 338 52.20 -37.71 -1.92
N HIS A 339 52.25 -39.01 -2.24
CA HIS A 339 53.26 -40.03 -1.89
C HIS A 339 52.62 -41.42 -2.08
N ARG A 340 53.01 -42.10 -3.17
CA ARG A 340 53.97 -43.22 -3.23
C ARG A 340 53.37 -44.54 -2.77
#